data_AF-A0A2C8F403-F1
#
_entry.id   AF-A0A2C8F403-F1
#
_cell.length_a   1.000
_cell.length_b   1.000
_cell.length_c   1.000
_cell.angle_alpha   90.00
_cell.angle_beta   90.00
_cell.angle_gamma   90.00
#
_symmetry.space_group_name_H-M   'P 1'
#
loop_
_entity.id
_entity.type
_entity.pdbx_description
1 polymer ?
#
loop_
_entity_poly.entity_id
_entity_poly.type
_entity_poly.pdbx_seq_one_letter_code
_entity_poly.pdbx_strand_id
1 'polypeptide(L)'
;MKRLLFICICLVFALSFTPQAEAAGPLTVDIHGPGQRLVNITLLPPKGLDGKPVPEAASKAFQDLVVNNLSYIPFLKIIPVNSILGGDPSTGVKGSEVDFKPMQLARIDLCMTTGWNGNYIEARVFETFSGRRVVGKLYKDVDEDTLAQAADRFCSAFLEALTGKKGFFDSPIAFVKQTGEAKEIFTVLPQGRNLKQITKLGGYNLSPAWSENGEKIAFTHIGKTRHELGIYDGKAGNIRMYTKGLGNTVISPVFGPNGQLILSLNRNGATNIHELDPSFKPTKTLARSAYIDVSPSFDRTGSKMVFTSGRAGNPHIFLMDMKSGQVRRVTVAGKYNTHPCLSPDGRYVAYTHRTANGHRIFLHDLTTGREKQLTFGPGNDEYPAFGPDGYFIAFASSRTGNYQLYLTTRHGDMPRKILTGNGQAYAPAWDTSLQW
;
A
#
# COMPACT_ATOMS: atom_id res chain seq x y z
N MET A 1 -28.61 -74.10 45.83
CA MET A 1 -27.14 -74.12 45.61
C MET A 1 -26.78 -73.07 44.57
N LYS A 2 -25.96 -72.07 44.97
CA LYS A 2 -25.04 -71.20 44.19
C LYS A 2 -25.52 -70.59 42.84
N ARG A 3 -25.68 -69.24 42.81
CA ARG A 3 -24.82 -68.24 42.08
C ARG A 3 -25.15 -68.13 40.57
N LEU A 4 -25.15 -67.01 39.84
CA LEU A 4 -24.64 -65.64 40.00
C LEU A 4 -25.32 -64.78 38.89
N LEU A 5 -25.83 -63.60 39.25
CA LEU A 5 -25.58 -62.28 38.63
C LEU A 5 -25.37 -62.17 37.10
N PHE A 6 -26.25 -61.44 36.39
CA PHE A 6 -25.84 -60.41 35.42
C PHE A 6 -26.97 -59.38 35.20
N ILE A 7 -26.70 -58.15 35.57
CA ILE A 7 -27.56 -56.97 35.42
C ILE A 7 -27.21 -56.33 34.07
N CYS A 8 -28.16 -56.24 33.15
CA CYS A 8 -28.04 -55.41 31.96
C CYS A 8 -28.83 -54.11 32.17
N ILE A 9 -28.10 -53.03 32.44
CA ILE A 9 -28.61 -51.66 32.49
C ILE A 9 -28.83 -51.18 31.05
N CYS A 10 -30.10 -50.97 30.67
CA CYS A 10 -30.46 -50.22 29.46
C CYS A 10 -30.34 -48.72 29.76
N LEU A 11 -29.21 -48.12 29.42
CA LEU A 11 -29.02 -46.66 29.39
C LEU A 11 -29.55 -46.12 28.05
N VAL A 12 -30.73 -45.51 28.08
CA VAL A 12 -31.28 -44.71 26.98
C VAL A 12 -30.50 -43.40 26.92
N PHE A 13 -29.58 -43.28 25.96
CA PHE A 13 -28.94 -42.00 25.62
C PHE A 13 -29.90 -41.18 24.76
N ALA A 14 -30.62 -40.25 25.39
CA ALA A 14 -31.32 -39.19 24.66
C ALA A 14 -30.27 -38.15 24.22
N LEU A 15 -29.85 -38.22 22.96
CA LEU A 15 -29.04 -37.19 22.30
C LEU A 15 -29.91 -35.95 22.10
N SER A 16 -29.81 -34.99 23.01
CA SER A 16 -30.26 -33.62 22.81
C SER A 16 -29.40 -32.97 21.71
N PHE A 17 -29.91 -32.93 20.49
CA PHE A 17 -29.40 -32.05 19.45
C PHE A 17 -29.72 -30.60 19.82
N THR A 18 -28.83 -29.98 20.59
CA THR A 18 -28.76 -28.51 20.63
C THR A 18 -28.11 -28.06 19.31
N PRO A 19 -28.77 -27.25 18.47
CA PRO A 19 -28.06 -26.62 17.36
C PRO A 19 -27.02 -25.70 17.97
N GLN A 20 -25.76 -26.11 17.89
CA GLN A 20 -24.64 -25.26 18.22
C GLN A 20 -24.67 -24.16 17.16
N ALA A 21 -25.14 -22.97 17.53
CA ALA A 21 -24.98 -21.79 16.69
C ALA A 21 -23.47 -21.66 16.44
N GLU A 22 -23.04 -21.92 15.21
CA GLU A 22 -21.71 -21.51 14.77
C GLU A 22 -21.65 -20.01 15.03
N ALA A 23 -20.84 -19.61 16.02
CA ALA A 23 -20.50 -18.22 16.19
C ALA A 23 -19.92 -17.77 14.85
N ALA A 24 -20.66 -16.92 14.14
CA ALA A 24 -20.18 -16.34 12.89
C ALA A 24 -18.77 -15.79 13.17
N GLY A 25 -17.79 -16.30 12.41
CA GLY A 25 -16.42 -15.90 12.57
C GLY A 25 -16.28 -14.37 12.46
N PRO A 26 -15.15 -13.81 12.91
CA PRO A 26 -14.84 -12.39 12.73
C PRO A 26 -15.18 -11.91 11.31
N LEU A 27 -15.75 -10.71 11.16
CA LEU A 27 -15.82 -10.03 9.87
C LEU A 27 -14.37 -9.77 9.42
N THR A 28 -13.86 -10.68 8.60
CA THR A 28 -12.59 -10.56 7.89
C THR A 28 -12.89 -10.15 6.45
N VAL A 29 -12.23 -9.11 5.97
CA VAL A 29 -12.31 -8.70 4.56
C VAL A 29 -11.18 -9.39 3.82
N ASP A 30 -11.53 -10.38 2.99
CA ASP A 30 -10.59 -10.92 2.01
C ASP A 30 -10.45 -9.92 0.85
N ILE A 31 -9.44 -9.06 0.94
CA ILE A 31 -9.08 -8.12 -0.13
C ILE A 31 -8.37 -8.82 -1.30
N HIS A 32 -7.99 -10.09 -1.15
CA HIS A 32 -7.20 -10.83 -2.11
C HIS A 32 -8.01 -11.80 -2.98
N GLY A 33 -9.20 -12.20 -2.56
CA GLY A 33 -10.11 -13.08 -3.31
C GLY A 33 -10.63 -12.50 -4.64
N PRO A 34 -11.33 -13.31 -5.45
CA PRO A 34 -11.84 -12.94 -6.78
C PRO A 34 -13.01 -11.93 -6.77
N GLY A 35 -13.33 -11.36 -5.61
CA GLY A 35 -14.33 -10.31 -5.43
C GLY A 35 -14.08 -9.55 -4.14
N GLN A 36 -14.39 -8.26 -4.15
CA GLN A 36 -14.20 -7.37 -3.02
C GLN A 36 -15.55 -7.17 -2.31
N ARG A 37 -15.71 -7.73 -1.11
CA ARG A 37 -16.90 -7.45 -0.30
C ARG A 37 -16.87 -5.98 0.12
N LEU A 38 -17.86 -5.21 -0.31
CA LEU A 38 -18.09 -3.86 0.22
C LEU A 38 -18.54 -3.97 1.68
N VAL A 39 -17.97 -3.14 2.53
CA VAL A 39 -18.26 -3.05 3.95
C VAL A 39 -18.82 -1.66 4.24
N ASN A 40 -20.06 -1.63 4.71
CA ASN A 40 -20.74 -0.41 5.10
C ASN A 40 -20.35 -0.06 6.54
N ILE A 41 -19.79 1.13 6.75
CA ILE A 41 -19.42 1.64 8.07
C ILE A 41 -20.12 2.96 8.35
N THR A 42 -20.62 3.15 9.56
CA THR A 42 -21.08 4.46 10.04
C THR A 42 -20.18 4.99 11.15
N LEU A 43 -20.04 6.30 11.24
CA LEU A 43 -19.32 6.98 12.32
C LEU A 43 -20.36 7.70 13.18
N LEU A 44 -20.59 7.20 14.38
CA LEU A 44 -21.56 7.79 15.31
C LEU A 44 -21.03 9.12 15.88
N PRO A 45 -21.93 10.04 16.27
CA PRO A 45 -21.54 11.28 16.92
C PRO A 45 -20.64 11.05 18.13
N PRO A 46 -19.60 11.89 18.35
CA PRO A 46 -18.70 11.72 19.47
C PRO A 46 -19.42 11.91 20.81
N LYS A 47 -18.99 11.19 21.84
CA LYS A 47 -19.56 11.29 23.19
C LYS A 47 -18.52 11.78 24.19
N GLY A 48 -19.01 12.51 25.20
CA GLY A 48 -18.19 12.94 26.33
C GLY A 48 -17.78 11.75 27.19
N LEU A 49 -16.55 11.75 27.69
CA LEU A 49 -16.06 10.74 28.61
C LEU A 49 -15.85 11.33 30.01
N ASP A 50 -15.95 10.50 31.04
CA ASP A 50 -15.73 10.88 32.45
C ASP A 50 -16.59 12.08 32.91
N GLY A 51 -17.80 12.21 32.35
CA GLY A 51 -18.71 13.35 32.63
C GLY A 51 -18.23 14.69 32.07
N LYS A 52 -17.18 14.71 31.25
CA LYS A 52 -16.68 15.90 30.56
C LYS A 52 -17.41 16.09 29.22
N PRO A 53 -17.69 17.34 28.81
CA PRO A 53 -18.27 17.61 27.50
C PRO A 53 -17.28 17.28 26.38
N VAL A 54 -17.82 17.02 25.17
CA VAL A 54 -17.01 16.82 23.97
C VAL A 54 -16.42 18.17 23.52
N PRO A 55 -15.11 18.26 23.25
CA PRO A 55 -14.54 19.39 22.53
C PRO A 55 -15.02 19.39 21.07
N GLU A 56 -16.12 20.08 20.76
CA GLU A 56 -16.82 19.96 19.48
C GLU A 56 -15.93 20.17 18.25
N ALA A 57 -15.13 21.24 18.24
CA ALA A 57 -14.25 21.58 17.11
C ALA A 57 -13.19 20.50 16.87
N ALA A 58 -12.47 20.09 17.92
CA ALA A 58 -11.41 19.09 17.82
C ALA A 58 -11.99 17.70 17.49
N SER A 59 -13.14 17.36 18.06
CA SER A 59 -13.79 16.08 17.79
C SER A 59 -14.34 15.99 16.37
N LYS A 60 -14.87 17.09 15.82
CA LYS A 60 -15.25 17.18 14.41
C LYS A 60 -14.03 17.04 13.50
N ALA A 61 -12.94 17.74 13.80
CA ALA A 61 -11.69 17.62 13.06
C ALA A 61 -11.15 16.18 13.05
N PHE A 62 -11.21 15.47 14.19
CA PHE A 62 -10.84 14.05 14.25
C PHE A 62 -11.72 13.18 13.35
N GLN A 63 -13.04 13.37 13.38
CA GLN A 63 -13.96 12.64 12.51
C GLN A 63 -13.68 12.91 11.03
N ASP A 64 -13.46 14.16 10.65
CA ASP A 64 -13.15 14.55 9.27
C ASP A 64 -11.83 13.90 8.79
N LEU A 65 -10.82 13.83 9.66
CA LEU A 65 -9.56 13.13 9.37
C LEU A 65 -9.75 11.62 9.16
N VAL A 66 -10.58 10.98 9.99
CA VAL A 66 -10.91 9.55 9.85
C VAL A 66 -11.70 9.32 8.56
N VAL A 67 -12.72 10.13 8.27
CA VAL A 67 -13.50 10.07 7.02
C VAL A 67 -12.59 10.20 5.81
N ASN A 68 -11.68 11.18 5.82
CA ASN A 68 -10.71 11.35 4.74
C ASN A 68 -9.84 10.11 4.57
N ASN A 69 -9.25 9.58 5.65
CA ASN A 69 -8.43 8.36 5.60
C ASN A 69 -9.22 7.17 5.04
N LEU A 70 -10.39 6.87 5.60
CA LEU A 70 -11.20 5.71 5.18
C LEU A 70 -11.67 5.82 3.74
N SER A 71 -11.82 7.04 3.21
CA SER A 71 -12.22 7.22 1.82
C SER A 71 -11.13 6.83 0.80
N TYR A 72 -9.88 6.58 1.24
CA TYR A 72 -8.84 5.93 0.42
C TYR A 72 -9.00 4.40 0.33
N ILE A 73 -9.93 3.81 1.08
CA ILE A 73 -10.17 2.37 1.12
C ILE A 73 -11.41 2.05 0.27
N PRO A 74 -11.25 1.50 -0.94
CA PRO A 74 -12.35 1.38 -1.90
C PRO A 74 -13.41 0.34 -1.53
N PHE A 75 -13.09 -0.60 -0.64
CA PHE A 75 -14.09 -1.54 -0.11
C PHE A 75 -14.88 -1.01 1.08
N LEU A 76 -14.51 0.16 1.62
CA LEU A 76 -15.26 0.79 2.70
C LEU A 76 -16.22 1.82 2.13
N LYS A 77 -17.48 1.72 2.52
CA LYS A 77 -18.50 2.72 2.22
C LYS A 77 -18.97 3.36 3.51
N ILE A 78 -18.75 4.68 3.63
CA ILE A 78 -19.22 5.44 4.79
C ILE A 78 -20.70 5.75 4.59
N ILE A 79 -21.50 5.34 5.57
CA ILE A 79 -22.95 5.52 5.62
C ILE A 79 -23.27 6.62 6.64
N PRO A 80 -23.86 7.75 6.20
CA PRO A 80 -24.21 8.85 7.10
C PRO A 80 -25.20 8.43 8.19
N VAL A 81 -25.05 8.97 9.40
CA VAL A 81 -25.91 8.66 10.56
C VAL A 81 -27.39 8.99 10.30
N ASN A 82 -27.67 10.02 9.50
CA ASN A 82 -29.04 10.40 9.14
C ASN A 82 -29.78 9.37 8.26
N SER A 83 -29.07 8.36 7.73
CA SER A 83 -29.69 7.22 7.04
C SER A 83 -30.16 6.12 7.98
N ILE A 84 -29.78 6.20 9.26
CA ILE A 84 -30.21 5.27 10.30
C ILE A 84 -31.59 5.72 10.79
N LEU A 85 -32.53 4.77 10.85
CA LEU A 85 -33.88 5.04 11.37
C LEU A 85 -33.78 5.48 12.85
N GLY A 86 -34.31 6.66 13.15
CA GLY A 86 -34.24 7.25 14.50
C GLY A 86 -32.97 8.04 14.80
N GLY A 87 -32.03 8.15 13.85
CA GLY A 87 -30.80 8.93 14.01
C GLY A 87 -29.71 8.18 14.78
N ASP A 88 -29.02 8.88 15.68
CA ASP A 88 -27.92 8.33 16.49
C ASP A 88 -28.43 7.30 17.52
N PRO A 89 -28.10 6.01 17.38
CA PRO A 89 -28.57 4.96 18.29
C PRO A 89 -27.64 4.75 19.49
N SER A 90 -26.72 5.69 19.78
CA SER A 90 -25.75 5.57 20.88
C SER A 90 -25.99 6.54 22.03
N THR A 91 -25.83 6.04 23.26
CA THR A 91 -25.77 6.85 24.48
C THR A 91 -24.34 7.02 24.99
N GLY A 92 -23.41 6.20 24.51
CA GLY A 92 -22.00 6.20 24.90
C GLY A 92 -21.10 5.60 23.82
N VAL A 93 -19.94 5.09 24.23
CA VAL A 93 -18.87 4.61 23.33
C VAL A 93 -18.57 3.13 23.47
N LYS A 94 -19.13 2.47 24.48
CA LYS A 94 -18.99 1.02 24.69
C LYS A 94 -20.08 0.30 23.90
N GLY A 95 -19.82 -0.96 23.52
CA GLY A 95 -20.80 -1.75 22.77
C GLY A 95 -22.14 -1.94 23.52
N SER A 96 -22.13 -1.93 24.86
CA SER A 96 -23.35 -1.98 25.68
C SER A 96 -24.18 -0.69 25.66
N GLU A 97 -23.61 0.41 25.16
CA GLU A 97 -24.20 1.75 25.11
C GLU A 97 -24.63 2.14 23.68
N VAL A 98 -24.64 1.17 22.76
CA VAL A 98 -24.99 1.34 21.35
C VAL A 98 -26.09 0.34 21.00
N ASP A 99 -27.22 0.82 20.48
CA ASP A 99 -28.23 -0.05 19.88
C ASP A 99 -27.84 -0.36 18.42
N PHE A 100 -27.44 -1.60 18.17
CA PHE A 100 -27.03 -2.03 16.83
C PHE A 100 -28.20 -2.31 15.89
N LYS A 101 -29.43 -2.51 16.38
CA LYS A 101 -30.57 -2.94 15.55
C LYS A 101 -30.90 -1.95 14.42
N PRO A 102 -30.97 -0.63 14.65
CA PRO A 102 -31.24 0.33 13.57
C PRO A 102 -30.19 0.28 12.47
N MET A 103 -28.92 0.06 12.82
CA MET A 103 -27.82 -0.06 11.87
C MET A 103 -27.88 -1.36 11.06
N GLN A 104 -28.25 -2.48 11.69
CA GLN A 104 -28.48 -3.75 10.99
C GLN A 104 -29.59 -3.63 9.94
N LEU A 105 -30.70 -2.96 10.28
CA LEU A 105 -31.81 -2.69 9.35
C LEU A 105 -31.36 -1.80 8.18
N ALA A 106 -30.45 -0.85 8.43
CA ALA A 106 -29.82 -0.01 7.40
C ALA A 106 -28.71 -0.74 6.61
N ARG A 107 -28.47 -2.03 6.86
CA ARG A 107 -27.40 -2.85 6.26
C ARG A 107 -25.99 -2.27 6.47
N ILE A 108 -25.77 -1.68 7.63
CA ILE A 108 -24.45 -1.21 8.06
C ILE A 108 -23.74 -2.39 8.74
N ASP A 109 -22.55 -2.77 8.27
CA ASP A 109 -21.76 -3.89 8.82
C ASP A 109 -20.98 -3.48 10.07
N LEU A 110 -20.48 -2.23 10.10
CA LEU A 110 -19.60 -1.71 11.14
C LEU A 110 -20.07 -0.36 11.67
N CYS A 111 -19.88 -0.12 12.96
CA CYS A 111 -20.07 1.21 13.54
C CYS A 111 -18.83 1.66 14.32
N MET A 112 -18.43 2.90 14.09
CA MET A 112 -17.38 3.56 14.84
C MET A 112 -17.98 4.47 15.91
N THR A 113 -17.45 4.38 17.13
CA THR A 113 -17.74 5.30 18.23
C THR A 113 -16.48 6.08 18.59
N THR A 114 -16.64 7.36 18.90
CA THR A 114 -15.55 8.22 19.39
C THR A 114 -15.92 8.80 20.75
N GLY A 115 -15.01 8.72 21.71
CA GLY A 115 -15.14 9.34 23.03
C GLY A 115 -14.02 10.33 23.29
N TRP A 116 -14.33 11.43 23.97
CA TRP A 116 -13.34 12.46 24.30
C TRP A 116 -13.62 13.06 25.69
N ASN A 117 -12.61 13.18 26.57
CA ASN A 117 -12.73 13.91 27.86
C ASN A 117 -11.95 15.24 27.97
N GLY A 118 -11.08 15.54 27.03
CA GLY A 118 -10.27 16.75 26.89
C GLY A 118 -8.80 16.38 26.73
N ASN A 119 -8.38 15.31 27.39
CA ASN A 119 -6.99 14.88 27.48
C ASN A 119 -6.70 13.63 26.63
N TYR A 120 -7.71 12.79 26.40
CA TYR A 120 -7.57 11.61 25.55
C TYR A 120 -8.79 11.38 24.67
N ILE A 121 -8.54 10.67 23.58
CA ILE A 121 -9.55 10.20 22.63
C ILE A 121 -9.61 8.68 22.69
N GLU A 122 -10.82 8.14 22.76
CA GLU A 122 -11.09 6.73 22.54
C GLU A 122 -11.82 6.54 21.22
N ALA A 123 -11.28 5.69 20.35
CA ALA A 123 -11.92 5.34 19.09
C ALA A 123 -12.09 3.82 19.04
N ARG A 124 -13.30 3.36 18.71
CA ARG A 124 -13.64 1.93 18.64
C ARG A 124 -14.45 1.64 17.39
N VAL A 125 -14.30 0.45 16.84
CA VAL A 125 -15.18 -0.09 15.80
C VAL A 125 -15.78 -1.40 16.28
N PHE A 126 -17.08 -1.56 16.08
CA PHE A 126 -17.84 -2.75 16.39
C PHE A 126 -18.50 -3.32 15.13
N GLU A 127 -18.64 -4.64 15.09
CA GLU A 127 -19.57 -5.33 14.20
C GLU A 127 -20.99 -5.08 14.68
N THR A 128 -21.86 -4.60 13.78
CA THR A 128 -23.26 -4.34 14.14
C THR A 128 -24.02 -5.62 14.40
N PHE A 129 -23.74 -6.70 13.68
CA PHE A 129 -24.46 -7.97 13.83
C PHE A 129 -24.20 -8.67 15.16
N SER A 130 -22.92 -8.73 15.58
CA SER A 130 -22.48 -9.47 16.77
C SER A 130 -22.29 -8.58 18.00
N GLY A 131 -22.18 -7.26 17.82
CA GLY A 131 -21.74 -6.31 18.86
C GLY A 131 -20.27 -6.46 19.23
N ARG A 132 -19.52 -7.33 18.53
CA ARG A 132 -18.11 -7.63 18.81
C ARG A 132 -17.24 -6.44 18.43
N ARG A 133 -16.30 -6.08 19.30
CA ARG A 133 -15.31 -5.04 19.02
C ARG A 133 -14.26 -5.55 18.03
N VAL A 134 -14.14 -4.90 16.89
CA VAL A 134 -13.11 -5.14 15.86
C VAL A 134 -11.79 -4.50 16.28
N VAL A 135 -11.83 -3.22 16.65
CA VAL A 135 -10.66 -2.48 17.13
C VAL A 135 -11.08 -1.48 18.20
N GLY A 136 -10.17 -1.19 19.13
CA GLY A 136 -10.32 -0.11 20.11
C GLY A 136 -8.96 0.45 20.48
N LYS A 137 -8.81 1.77 20.42
CA LYS A 137 -7.57 2.48 20.74
C LYS A 137 -7.88 3.71 21.60
N LEU A 138 -6.93 4.04 22.47
CA LEU A 138 -6.92 5.24 23.27
C LEU A 138 -5.64 6.02 22.95
N TYR A 139 -5.79 7.32 22.70
CA TYR A 139 -4.68 8.24 22.44
C TYR A 139 -4.72 9.34 23.49
N LYS A 140 -3.65 9.46 24.28
CA LYS A 140 -3.47 10.51 25.28
C LYS A 140 -2.79 11.72 24.65
N ASP A 141 -2.92 12.86 25.32
CA ASP A 141 -2.22 14.12 25.03
C ASP A 141 -2.48 14.56 23.58
N VAL A 142 -3.73 14.44 23.15
CA VAL A 142 -4.14 14.81 21.79
C VAL A 142 -4.49 16.30 21.75
N ASP A 143 -3.66 17.04 21.05
CA ASP A 143 -3.80 18.46 20.74
C ASP A 143 -3.94 18.68 19.22
N GLU A 144 -3.94 19.94 18.77
CA GLU A 144 -4.09 20.28 17.36
C GLU A 144 -2.99 19.68 16.46
N ASP A 145 -1.76 19.55 16.97
CA ASP A 145 -0.61 19.05 16.22
C ASP A 145 -0.59 17.52 16.10
N THR A 146 -1.09 16.82 17.13
CA THR A 146 -1.06 15.36 17.24
C THR A 146 -2.37 14.68 16.82
N LEU A 147 -3.47 15.45 16.65
CA LEU A 147 -4.78 14.95 16.24
C LEU A 147 -4.72 14.14 14.94
N ALA A 148 -4.00 14.68 13.95
CA ALA A 148 -3.76 14.04 12.67
C ALA A 148 -3.15 12.64 12.86
N GLN A 149 -2.07 12.56 13.64
CA GLN A 149 -1.36 11.31 13.90
C GLN A 149 -2.23 10.30 14.64
N ALA A 150 -3.08 10.74 15.58
CA ALA A 150 -4.03 9.86 16.26
C ALA A 150 -5.01 9.22 15.27
N ALA A 151 -5.57 10.01 14.34
CA ALA A 151 -6.48 9.52 13.30
C ALA A 151 -5.79 8.54 12.33
N ASP A 152 -4.54 8.82 11.93
CA ASP A 152 -3.73 7.91 11.10
C ASP A 152 -3.54 6.56 11.77
N ARG A 153 -3.03 6.59 13.01
CA ARG A 153 -2.76 5.37 13.79
C ARG A 153 -4.03 4.57 14.03
N PHE A 154 -5.16 5.23 14.24
CA PHE A 154 -6.45 4.55 14.39
C PHE A 154 -6.88 3.86 13.09
N CYS A 155 -6.82 4.58 11.96
CA CYS A 155 -7.19 4.02 10.66
C CYS A 155 -6.26 2.87 10.26
N SER A 156 -4.97 2.97 10.56
CA SER A 156 -4.01 1.87 10.36
C SER A 156 -4.39 0.64 11.17
N ALA A 157 -4.62 0.80 12.48
CA ALA A 157 -5.03 -0.31 13.34
C ALA A 157 -6.38 -0.91 12.93
N PHE A 158 -7.31 -0.09 12.44
CA PHE A 158 -8.60 -0.55 11.94
C PHE A 158 -8.44 -1.37 10.66
N LEU A 159 -7.66 -0.88 9.70
CA LEU A 159 -7.42 -1.61 8.45
C LEU A 159 -6.69 -2.93 8.70
N GLU A 160 -5.72 -2.94 9.61
CA GLU A 160 -5.06 -4.17 10.06
C GLU A 160 -6.07 -5.16 10.65
N ALA A 161 -6.98 -4.71 11.52
CA ALA A 161 -7.99 -5.57 12.11
C ALA A 161 -8.97 -6.15 11.07
N LEU A 162 -9.24 -5.42 9.99
CA LEU A 162 -10.12 -5.89 8.91
C LEU A 162 -9.46 -6.85 7.93
N THR A 163 -8.19 -6.62 7.60
CA THR A 163 -7.49 -7.28 6.48
C THR A 163 -6.42 -8.26 6.93
N GLY A 164 -5.99 -8.20 8.19
CA GLY A 164 -4.81 -8.89 8.70
C GLY A 164 -3.48 -8.35 8.17
N LYS A 165 -3.48 -7.20 7.49
CA LYS A 165 -2.31 -6.60 6.84
C LYS A 165 -2.04 -5.19 7.39
N LYS A 166 -0.78 -4.91 7.71
CA LYS A 166 -0.31 -3.61 8.24
C LYS A 166 0.21 -2.68 7.14
N GLY A 167 0.48 -1.45 7.52
CA GLY A 167 1.43 -0.61 6.79
C GLY A 167 0.84 0.23 5.66
N PHE A 168 -0.40 0.02 5.19
CA PHE A 168 -0.96 0.92 4.17
C PHE A 168 -0.91 2.39 4.60
N PHE A 169 -1.51 2.77 5.73
CA PHE A 169 -1.54 4.18 6.18
C PHE A 169 -0.20 4.71 6.72
N ASP A 170 0.75 3.81 7.00
CA ASP A 170 2.02 4.15 7.67
C ASP A 170 3.23 4.09 6.72
N SER A 171 3.09 3.43 5.56
CA SER A 171 4.16 3.26 4.58
C SER A 171 4.27 4.48 3.68
N PRO A 172 5.35 5.27 3.74
CA PRO A 172 5.55 6.40 2.87
C PRO A 172 5.78 5.98 1.41
N ILE A 173 5.39 6.86 0.49
CA ILE A 173 5.68 6.79 -0.93
C ILE A 173 6.75 7.82 -1.23
N ALA A 174 7.93 7.36 -1.67
CA ALA A 174 8.93 8.24 -2.27
C ALA A 174 8.54 8.50 -3.73
N PHE A 175 8.71 9.71 -4.22
CA PHE A 175 8.34 10.06 -5.59
C PHE A 175 9.17 11.23 -6.11
N VAL A 176 9.15 11.41 -7.43
CA VAL A 176 9.81 12.51 -8.12
C VAL A 176 8.84 13.67 -8.26
N LYS A 177 9.25 14.87 -7.86
CA LYS A 177 8.47 16.10 -7.99
C LYS A 177 9.24 17.15 -8.77
N GLN A 178 8.58 17.82 -9.71
CA GLN A 178 9.16 18.95 -10.43
C GLN A 178 9.22 20.19 -9.53
N THR A 179 10.40 20.79 -9.39
CA THR A 179 10.66 22.03 -8.64
C THR A 179 11.48 22.99 -9.49
N GLY A 180 10.82 23.97 -10.12
CA GLY A 180 11.45 24.82 -11.14
C GLY A 180 11.87 23.96 -12.34
N GLU A 181 13.14 24.04 -12.74
CA GLU A 181 13.72 23.19 -13.79
C GLU A 181 14.21 21.82 -13.25
N ALA A 182 14.37 21.68 -11.94
CA ALA A 182 14.87 20.46 -11.32
C ALA A 182 13.77 19.44 -11.06
N LYS A 183 14.17 18.17 -10.97
CA LYS A 183 13.34 17.09 -10.41
C LYS A 183 13.97 16.62 -9.12
N GLU A 184 13.20 16.62 -8.04
CA GLU A 184 13.66 16.30 -6.69
C GLU A 184 12.84 15.15 -6.11
N ILE A 185 13.41 14.42 -5.15
CA ILE A 185 12.73 13.34 -4.44
C ILE A 185 11.97 13.91 -3.25
N PHE A 186 10.72 13.49 -3.11
CA PHE A 186 9.84 13.80 -2.00
C PHE A 186 9.29 12.50 -1.41
N THR A 187 8.79 12.55 -0.18
CA THR A 187 8.00 11.48 0.44
C THR A 187 6.63 12.00 0.84
N VAL A 188 5.62 11.15 0.79
CA VAL A 188 4.25 11.44 1.28
C VAL A 188 3.60 10.16 1.78
N LEU A 189 2.72 10.23 2.77
CA LEU A 189 1.85 9.12 3.14
C LEU A 189 0.72 8.96 2.09
N PRO A 190 0.15 7.76 1.89
CA PRO A 190 -0.83 7.50 0.83
C PRO A 190 -2.10 8.35 0.90
N GLN A 191 -2.45 8.81 2.09
CA GLN A 191 -3.55 9.74 2.37
C GLN A 191 -3.21 11.21 2.04
N GLY A 192 -2.00 11.50 1.57
CA GLY A 192 -1.53 12.85 1.19
C GLY A 192 -0.94 13.66 2.34
N ARG A 193 -0.62 13.03 3.47
CA ARG A 193 -0.02 13.69 4.66
C ARG A 193 1.49 13.53 4.72
N ASN A 194 2.13 14.33 5.57
CA ASN A 194 3.58 14.30 5.82
C ASN A 194 4.41 14.45 4.54
N LEU A 195 4.00 15.36 3.66
CA LEU A 195 4.76 15.70 2.46
C LEU A 195 6.11 16.32 2.86
N LYS A 196 7.21 15.65 2.52
CA LYS A 196 8.57 16.07 2.85
C LYS A 196 9.46 16.06 1.62
N GLN A 197 10.24 17.13 1.43
CA GLN A 197 11.29 17.16 0.42
C GLN A 197 12.54 16.45 0.95
N ILE A 198 13.07 15.48 0.20
CA ILE A 198 14.26 14.71 0.56
C ILE A 198 15.51 15.31 -0.09
N THR A 199 15.44 15.65 -1.38
CA THR A 199 16.58 16.20 -2.12
C THR A 199 16.37 17.67 -2.46
N LYS A 200 17.46 18.43 -2.49
CA LYS A 200 17.54 19.81 -3.00
C LYS A 200 18.86 19.99 -3.75
N LEU A 201 19.10 19.10 -4.71
CA LEU A 201 20.39 18.94 -5.38
C LEU A 201 20.45 19.67 -6.73
N GLY A 202 19.29 20.08 -7.28
CA GLY A 202 19.17 20.47 -8.68
C GLY A 202 19.28 19.26 -9.62
N GLY A 203 19.30 19.52 -10.93
CA GLY A 203 19.35 18.47 -11.94
C GLY A 203 18.12 17.55 -11.90
N TYR A 204 18.29 16.30 -12.31
CA TYR A 204 17.21 15.31 -12.27
C TYR A 204 17.51 14.20 -11.26
N ASN A 205 16.73 14.19 -10.17
CA ASN A 205 16.74 13.13 -9.17
C ASN A 205 15.55 12.20 -9.45
N LEU A 206 15.84 10.96 -9.83
CA LEU A 206 14.89 10.03 -10.46
C LEU A 206 14.92 8.65 -9.79
N SER A 207 13.87 7.86 -10.03
CA SER A 207 13.79 6.45 -9.65
C SER A 207 14.16 6.19 -8.18
N PRO A 208 13.46 6.80 -7.21
CA PRO A 208 13.70 6.49 -5.80
C PRO A 208 13.39 5.01 -5.51
N ALA A 209 14.14 4.41 -4.60
CA ALA A 209 13.88 3.07 -4.09
C ALA A 209 14.22 2.96 -2.60
N TRP A 210 13.31 2.38 -1.83
CA TRP A 210 13.47 2.17 -0.40
C TRP A 210 14.37 0.97 -0.10
N SER A 211 15.19 1.07 0.95
CA SER A 211 15.81 -0.11 1.55
C SER A 211 14.76 -0.98 2.23
N GLU A 212 15.07 -2.26 2.40
CA GLU A 212 14.16 -3.24 3.03
C GLU A 212 13.66 -2.83 4.42
N ASN A 213 14.47 -2.06 5.16
CA ASN A 213 14.14 -1.57 6.49
C ASN A 213 13.50 -0.16 6.50
N GLY A 214 13.24 0.43 5.34
CA GLY A 214 12.64 1.77 5.21
C GLY A 214 13.56 2.93 5.63
N GLU A 215 14.82 2.67 5.97
CA GLU A 215 15.72 3.70 6.54
C GLU A 215 16.49 4.51 5.49
N LYS A 216 16.59 4.01 4.25
CA LYS A 216 17.37 4.63 3.17
C LYS A 216 16.56 4.73 1.90
N ILE A 217 16.87 5.76 1.10
CA ILE A 217 16.36 5.91 -0.26
C ILE A 217 17.55 6.00 -1.21
N ALA A 218 17.66 5.04 -2.12
CA ALA A 218 18.56 5.14 -3.26
C ALA A 218 17.85 5.84 -4.41
N PHE A 219 18.57 6.63 -5.18
CA PHE A 219 18.03 7.34 -6.34
C PHE A 219 19.10 7.62 -7.38
N THR A 220 18.67 7.86 -8.61
CA THR A 220 19.52 8.33 -9.69
C THR A 220 19.63 9.84 -9.64
N HIS A 221 20.84 10.39 -9.72
CA HIS A 221 21.07 11.80 -9.96
C HIS A 221 21.68 12.02 -11.34
N ILE A 222 21.05 12.84 -12.16
CA ILE A 222 21.57 13.30 -13.45
C ILE A 222 21.90 14.78 -13.30
N GLY A 223 23.19 15.06 -13.10
CA GLY A 223 23.74 16.40 -13.07
C GLY A 223 24.11 16.91 -14.47
N LYS A 224 24.77 18.07 -14.53
CA LYS A 224 25.18 18.69 -15.80
C LYS A 224 26.20 17.86 -16.60
N THR A 225 27.05 17.09 -15.92
CA THR A 225 28.22 16.45 -16.54
C THR A 225 28.24 14.93 -16.42
N ARG A 226 27.44 14.33 -15.52
CA ARG A 226 27.47 12.89 -15.27
C ARG A 226 26.21 12.39 -14.56
N HIS A 227 26.04 11.07 -14.58
CA HIS A 227 25.06 10.35 -13.78
C HIS A 227 25.73 9.80 -12.51
N GLU A 228 25.01 9.82 -11.40
CA GLU A 228 25.50 9.38 -10.08
C GLU A 228 24.41 8.59 -9.35
N LEU A 229 24.84 7.69 -8.47
CA LEU A 229 23.98 7.03 -7.49
C LEU A 229 23.92 7.90 -6.23
N GLY A 230 22.73 8.37 -5.87
CA GLY A 230 22.49 9.05 -4.60
C GLY A 230 21.89 8.10 -3.56
N ILE A 231 22.31 8.24 -2.31
CA ILE A 231 21.74 7.51 -1.17
C ILE A 231 21.43 8.52 -0.07
N TYR A 232 20.14 8.64 0.24
CA TYR A 232 19.65 9.33 1.42
C TYR A 232 19.62 8.36 2.60
N ASP A 233 20.17 8.77 3.74
CA ASP A 233 20.07 8.07 5.01
C ASP A 233 19.08 8.81 5.91
N GLY A 234 17.96 8.17 6.22
CA GLY A 234 16.87 8.76 7.01
C GLY A 234 17.24 9.00 8.47
N LYS A 235 18.14 8.21 9.05
CA LYS A 235 18.62 8.38 10.43
C LYS A 235 19.60 9.54 10.53
N ALA A 236 20.57 9.59 9.62
CA ALA A 236 21.58 10.65 9.61
C ALA A 236 21.05 11.96 8.99
N GLY A 237 19.96 11.90 8.23
CA GLY A 237 19.38 13.05 7.52
C GLY A 237 20.29 13.59 6.41
N ASN A 238 21.19 12.78 5.85
CA ASN A 238 22.16 13.22 4.85
C ASN A 238 22.09 12.42 3.54
N ILE A 239 22.73 12.97 2.51
CA ILE A 239 22.82 12.36 1.18
C ILE A 239 24.29 12.12 0.86
N ARG A 240 24.59 10.93 0.31
CA ARG A 240 25.91 10.59 -0.24
C ARG A 240 25.78 10.23 -1.72
N MET A 241 26.73 10.72 -2.52
CA MET A 241 26.77 10.52 -3.97
C MET A 241 27.93 9.59 -4.35
N TYR A 242 27.67 8.66 -5.28
CA TYR A 242 28.61 7.64 -5.73
C TYR A 242 28.69 7.63 -7.26
N THR A 243 29.90 7.60 -7.79
CA THR A 243 30.14 7.63 -9.26
C THR A 243 31.28 6.69 -9.70
N LYS A 244 32.25 6.42 -8.81
CA LYS A 244 33.49 5.71 -9.17
C LYS A 244 33.18 4.28 -9.64
N GLY A 245 33.53 3.98 -10.90
CA GLY A 245 33.42 2.64 -11.49
C GLY A 245 32.02 2.26 -12.00
N LEU A 246 31.04 3.15 -11.88
CA LEU A 246 29.65 2.89 -12.28
C LEU A 246 29.39 3.07 -13.79
N GLY A 247 30.30 3.73 -14.51
CA GLY A 247 30.16 3.98 -15.95
C GLY A 247 29.50 5.32 -16.26
N ASN A 248 29.01 5.49 -17.49
CA ASN A 248 28.46 6.76 -17.97
C ASN A 248 26.94 6.90 -17.75
N THR A 249 26.21 5.79 -17.61
CA THR A 249 24.78 5.79 -17.26
C THR A 249 24.59 5.01 -15.97
N VAL A 250 24.00 5.67 -14.97
CA VAL A 250 23.67 5.09 -13.66
C VAL A 250 22.18 5.33 -13.39
N ILE A 251 21.32 4.32 -13.64
CA ILE A 251 19.86 4.51 -13.58
C ILE A 251 19.13 3.37 -12.85
N SER A 252 17.94 3.68 -12.35
CA SER A 252 16.99 2.74 -11.73
C SER A 252 17.60 1.87 -10.63
N PRO A 253 18.14 2.47 -9.54
CA PRO A 253 18.60 1.71 -8.40
C PRO A 253 17.42 1.05 -7.67
N VAL A 254 17.65 -0.14 -7.13
CA VAL A 254 16.76 -0.84 -6.20
C VAL A 254 17.59 -1.58 -5.16
N PHE A 255 17.06 -1.73 -3.96
CA PHE A 255 17.63 -2.64 -2.98
C PHE A 255 17.14 -4.07 -3.28
N GLY A 256 18.07 -5.02 -3.31
CA GLY A 256 17.76 -6.45 -3.27
C GLY A 256 17.46 -6.88 -1.84
N PRO A 257 17.06 -8.16 -1.62
CA PRO A 257 16.56 -8.72 -0.35
C PRO A 257 17.64 -8.98 0.74
N ASN A 258 18.91 -8.68 0.46
CA ASN A 258 19.98 -8.75 1.46
C ASN A 258 20.63 -7.37 1.67
N GLY A 259 19.93 -6.30 1.30
CA GLY A 259 20.40 -4.91 1.38
C GLY A 259 21.44 -4.50 0.33
N GLN A 260 21.78 -5.39 -0.61
CA GLN A 260 22.66 -5.05 -1.73
C GLN A 260 21.95 -4.14 -2.73
N LEU A 261 22.71 -3.26 -3.39
CA LEU A 261 22.15 -2.37 -4.41
C LEU A 261 22.28 -2.97 -5.79
N ILE A 262 21.17 -2.96 -6.53
CA ILE A 262 21.07 -3.35 -7.93
C ILE A 262 20.70 -2.12 -8.74
N LEU A 263 21.36 -1.92 -9.87
CA LEU A 263 21.11 -0.77 -10.74
C LEU A 263 21.41 -1.10 -12.20
N SER A 264 20.86 -0.31 -13.09
CA SER A 264 21.10 -0.43 -14.52
C SER A 264 22.28 0.47 -14.89
N LEU A 265 23.36 -0.15 -15.36
CA LEU A 265 24.61 0.54 -15.70
C LEU A 265 24.92 0.40 -17.19
N ASN A 266 25.29 1.52 -17.81
CA ASN A 266 26.07 1.48 -19.04
C ASN A 266 27.54 1.71 -18.67
N ARG A 267 28.33 0.65 -18.81
CA ARG A 267 29.78 0.69 -18.53
C ARG A 267 30.60 0.63 -19.80
N ASN A 268 30.17 -0.15 -20.79
CA ASN A 268 30.82 -0.38 -22.08
C ASN A 268 29.81 -0.93 -23.10
N GLY A 269 29.04 -0.05 -23.75
CA GLY A 269 28.12 -0.43 -24.82
C GLY A 269 26.65 -0.40 -24.41
N ALA A 270 26.07 -1.56 -24.08
CA ALA A 270 24.66 -1.66 -23.69
C ALA A 270 24.45 -1.41 -22.19
N THR A 271 23.26 -0.93 -21.82
CA THR A 271 22.84 -0.80 -20.41
C THR A 271 22.37 -2.16 -19.90
N ASN A 272 23.00 -2.63 -18.83
CA ASN A 272 22.74 -3.95 -18.22
C ASN A 272 22.45 -3.80 -16.73
N ILE A 273 21.88 -4.83 -16.10
CA ILE A 273 21.53 -4.80 -14.68
C ILE A 273 22.66 -5.42 -13.86
N HIS A 274 23.20 -4.67 -12.91
CA HIS A 274 24.33 -5.07 -12.08
C HIS A 274 24.01 -4.96 -10.59
N GLU A 275 24.52 -5.92 -9.83
CA GLU A 275 24.63 -5.89 -8.38
C GLU A 275 25.94 -5.21 -7.97
N LEU A 276 25.88 -4.43 -6.88
CA LEU A 276 27.03 -3.78 -6.27
C LEU A 276 27.44 -4.47 -4.95
N ASP A 277 28.73 -4.43 -4.64
CA ASP A 277 29.24 -4.75 -3.30
C ASP A 277 28.93 -3.64 -2.27
N PRO A 278 29.20 -3.87 -0.96
CA PRO A 278 29.06 -2.83 0.07
C PRO A 278 29.94 -1.59 -0.13
N SER A 279 30.93 -1.64 -1.02
CA SER A 279 31.77 -0.50 -1.43
C SER A 279 31.28 0.18 -2.73
N PHE A 280 30.07 -0.16 -3.19
CA PHE A 280 29.42 0.37 -4.39
C PHE A 280 30.15 0.06 -5.70
N LYS A 281 30.93 -1.03 -5.77
CA LYS A 281 31.56 -1.49 -7.00
C LYS A 281 30.69 -2.57 -7.67
N PRO A 282 30.51 -2.53 -9.00
CA PRO A 282 29.78 -3.58 -9.71
C PRO A 282 30.50 -4.92 -9.58
N THR A 283 29.82 -5.95 -9.07
CA THR A 283 30.39 -7.30 -8.84
C THR A 283 29.78 -8.36 -9.72
N LYS A 284 28.46 -8.35 -9.92
CA LYS A 284 27.73 -9.35 -10.68
C LYS A 284 26.78 -8.69 -11.68
N THR A 285 26.76 -9.19 -12.91
CA THR A 285 25.74 -8.81 -13.90
C THR A 285 24.57 -9.78 -13.78
N LEU A 286 23.39 -9.26 -13.40
CA LEU A 286 22.19 -10.07 -13.21
C LEU A 286 21.46 -10.31 -14.52
N ALA A 287 21.27 -9.26 -15.33
CA ALA A 287 20.66 -9.37 -16.64
C ALA A 287 21.54 -8.67 -17.69
N ARG A 288 21.83 -9.39 -18.77
CA ARG A 288 22.60 -8.89 -19.91
C ARG A 288 21.97 -9.26 -21.23
N SER A 289 21.97 -8.32 -22.17
CA SER A 289 21.64 -8.55 -23.58
C SER A 289 22.42 -7.58 -24.48
N ALA A 290 22.26 -7.72 -25.79
CA ALA A 290 22.76 -6.73 -26.75
C ALA A 290 21.89 -5.44 -26.78
N TYR A 291 20.83 -5.40 -25.98
CA TYR A 291 19.85 -4.31 -25.91
C TYR A 291 19.88 -3.66 -24.53
N ILE A 292 18.97 -2.71 -24.31
CA ILE A 292 18.81 -2.03 -23.02
C ILE A 292 18.04 -2.94 -22.06
N ASP A 293 18.63 -3.25 -20.91
CA ASP A 293 18.02 -3.91 -19.76
C ASP A 293 17.98 -2.94 -18.57
N VAL A 294 16.79 -2.54 -18.11
CA VAL A 294 16.60 -1.48 -17.10
C VAL A 294 15.40 -1.73 -16.17
N SER A 295 15.27 -0.90 -15.13
CA SER A 295 14.13 -0.88 -14.20
C SER A 295 13.87 -2.24 -13.54
N PRO A 296 14.87 -2.81 -12.83
CA PRO A 296 14.66 -4.01 -12.04
C PRO A 296 13.64 -3.77 -10.92
N SER A 297 12.88 -4.81 -10.57
CA SER A 297 12.00 -4.86 -9.40
C SER A 297 11.96 -6.29 -8.87
N PHE A 298 11.96 -6.45 -7.55
CA PHE A 298 12.06 -7.75 -6.87
C PHE A 298 10.80 -8.04 -6.06
N ASP A 299 10.52 -9.32 -5.85
CA ASP A 299 9.57 -9.75 -4.82
C ASP A 299 10.23 -9.66 -3.44
N ARG A 300 9.44 -9.80 -2.37
CA ARG A 300 9.95 -9.66 -1.00
C ARG A 300 11.05 -10.66 -0.65
N THR A 301 11.01 -11.86 -1.24
CA THR A 301 12.05 -12.88 -1.01
C THR A 301 13.30 -12.67 -1.88
N GLY A 302 13.21 -11.77 -2.87
CA GLY A 302 14.15 -11.62 -3.98
C GLY A 302 14.47 -12.91 -4.72
N SER A 303 13.55 -13.88 -4.71
CA SER A 303 13.62 -15.08 -5.55
C SER A 303 13.33 -14.75 -7.02
N LYS A 304 12.65 -13.64 -7.28
CA LYS A 304 12.22 -13.21 -8.60
C LYS A 304 12.63 -11.76 -8.84
N MET A 305 13.11 -11.48 -10.04
CA MET A 305 13.34 -10.13 -10.54
C MET A 305 12.58 -9.92 -11.84
N VAL A 306 11.79 -8.85 -11.94
CA VAL A 306 11.27 -8.37 -13.23
C VAL A 306 12.05 -7.16 -13.70
N PHE A 307 12.14 -6.98 -15.01
CA PHE A 307 12.84 -5.85 -15.60
C PHE A 307 12.35 -5.57 -17.02
N THR A 308 12.63 -4.37 -17.52
CA THR A 308 12.36 -3.99 -18.91
C THR A 308 13.55 -4.38 -19.78
N SER A 309 13.29 -5.03 -20.91
CA SER A 309 14.32 -5.38 -21.89
C SER A 309 13.87 -5.10 -23.32
N GLY A 310 14.80 -4.62 -24.15
CA GLY A 310 14.63 -4.48 -25.59
C GLY A 310 14.91 -5.75 -26.40
N ARG A 311 15.25 -6.88 -25.75
CA ARG A 311 15.70 -8.11 -26.43
C ARG A 311 14.69 -8.77 -27.37
N ALA A 312 13.44 -8.31 -27.35
CA ALA A 312 12.38 -8.74 -28.26
C ALA A 312 12.17 -7.79 -29.46
N GLY A 313 13.08 -6.84 -29.70
CA GLY A 313 12.99 -5.81 -30.75
C GLY A 313 12.35 -4.50 -30.28
N ASN A 314 11.58 -4.53 -29.20
CA ASN A 314 10.98 -3.37 -28.54
C ASN A 314 10.85 -3.62 -27.03
N PRO A 315 10.59 -2.59 -26.19
CA PRO A 315 10.54 -2.75 -24.74
C PRO A 315 9.43 -3.69 -24.28
N HIS A 316 9.83 -4.75 -23.57
CA HIS A 316 8.96 -5.73 -22.93
C HIS A 316 9.43 -6.05 -21.52
N ILE A 317 8.53 -6.64 -20.75
CA ILE A 317 8.81 -7.07 -19.38
C ILE A 317 9.30 -8.51 -19.40
N PHE A 318 10.40 -8.77 -18.71
CA PHE A 318 10.98 -10.08 -18.52
C PHE A 318 11.03 -10.41 -17.02
N LEU A 319 10.93 -11.70 -16.70
CA LEU A 319 11.08 -12.26 -15.38
C LEU A 319 12.35 -13.10 -15.36
N MET A 320 13.17 -12.90 -14.34
CA MET A 320 14.33 -13.71 -14.01
C MET A 320 14.06 -14.44 -12.68
N ASP A 321 14.29 -15.75 -12.69
CA ASP A 321 14.40 -16.54 -11.48
C ASP A 321 15.83 -16.38 -10.92
N MET A 322 15.94 -15.90 -9.69
CA MET A 322 17.24 -15.50 -9.11
C MET A 322 18.10 -16.70 -8.69
N LYS A 323 17.51 -17.88 -8.52
CA LYS A 323 18.22 -19.11 -8.15
C LYS A 323 18.84 -19.80 -9.37
N SER A 324 18.04 -19.99 -10.42
CA SER A 324 18.44 -20.67 -11.66
C SER A 324 19.08 -19.74 -12.68
N GLY A 325 18.82 -18.43 -12.59
CA GLY A 325 19.20 -17.45 -13.61
C GLY A 325 18.34 -17.52 -14.88
N GLN A 326 17.30 -18.35 -14.90
CA GLN A 326 16.42 -18.49 -16.06
C GLN A 326 15.65 -17.19 -16.30
N VAL A 327 15.66 -16.71 -17.55
CA VAL A 327 14.91 -15.53 -17.97
C VAL A 327 13.79 -15.93 -18.94
N ARG A 328 12.56 -15.45 -18.68
CA ARG A 328 11.42 -15.61 -19.57
C ARG A 328 10.69 -14.29 -19.81
N ARG A 329 10.06 -14.14 -20.98
CA ARG A 329 9.25 -12.97 -21.31
C ARG A 329 7.90 -13.05 -20.58
N VAL A 330 7.45 -11.93 -20.02
CA VAL A 330 6.16 -11.80 -19.33
C VAL A 330 5.12 -11.17 -20.26
N THR A 331 5.46 -10.05 -20.89
CA THR A 331 4.54 -9.35 -21.80
C THR A 331 4.81 -9.74 -23.24
N VAL A 332 3.80 -10.27 -23.92
CA VAL A 332 3.87 -10.64 -25.35
C VAL A 332 3.01 -9.72 -26.24
N ALA A 333 1.98 -9.10 -25.66
CA ALA A 333 1.11 -8.14 -26.34
C ALA A 333 1.68 -6.71 -26.28
N GLY A 334 1.27 -5.89 -27.24
CA GLY A 334 1.67 -4.48 -27.35
C GLY A 334 3.09 -4.28 -27.88
N LYS A 335 3.42 -3.01 -28.19
CA LYS A 335 4.74 -2.61 -28.73
C LYS A 335 5.62 -1.84 -27.74
N TYR A 336 5.12 -1.56 -26.54
CA TYR A 336 5.86 -0.77 -25.56
C TYR A 336 5.32 -1.06 -24.16
N ASN A 337 6.05 -1.89 -23.41
CA ASN A 337 5.76 -2.24 -22.03
C ASN A 337 6.99 -1.94 -21.17
N THR A 338 6.83 -1.11 -20.16
CA THR A 338 7.94 -0.56 -19.35
C THR A 338 7.56 -0.40 -17.88
N HIS A 339 8.55 -0.02 -17.06
CA HIS A 339 8.37 0.29 -15.63
C HIS A 339 7.63 -0.82 -14.85
N PRO A 340 8.15 -2.06 -14.86
CA PRO A 340 7.52 -3.14 -14.12
C PRO A 340 7.72 -2.94 -12.61
N CYS A 341 6.70 -3.31 -11.84
CA CYS A 341 6.76 -3.45 -10.40
C CYS A 341 6.20 -4.82 -10.04
N LEU A 342 7.01 -5.65 -9.40
CA LEU A 342 6.61 -6.97 -8.89
C LEU A 342 5.93 -6.79 -7.53
N SER A 343 4.80 -7.47 -7.32
CA SER A 343 4.12 -7.43 -6.03
C SER A 343 4.99 -8.07 -4.94
N PRO A 344 4.84 -7.66 -3.66
CA PRO A 344 5.65 -8.22 -2.56
C PRO A 344 5.55 -9.74 -2.43
N ASP A 345 4.40 -10.34 -2.75
CA ASP A 345 4.18 -11.80 -2.76
C ASP A 345 4.77 -12.51 -4.00
N GLY A 346 5.31 -11.75 -4.96
CA GLY A 346 5.92 -12.27 -6.17
C GLY A 346 4.96 -12.94 -7.14
N ARG A 347 3.64 -12.68 -7.02
CA ARG A 347 2.60 -13.25 -7.88
C ARG A 347 2.22 -12.34 -9.05
N TYR A 348 2.18 -11.03 -8.84
CA TYR A 348 1.64 -10.09 -9.83
C TYR A 348 2.72 -9.13 -10.32
N VAL A 349 2.65 -8.75 -11.60
CA VAL A 349 3.49 -7.70 -12.18
C VAL A 349 2.59 -6.57 -12.66
N ALA A 350 2.72 -5.40 -12.05
CA ALA A 350 2.13 -4.18 -12.58
C ALA A 350 3.12 -3.50 -13.53
N TYR A 351 2.68 -2.97 -14.66
CA TYR A 351 3.56 -2.29 -15.62
C TYR A 351 2.80 -1.25 -16.44
N THR A 352 3.56 -0.33 -17.04
CA THR A 352 3.05 0.61 -18.03
C THR A 352 2.92 -0.07 -19.39
N HIS A 353 1.75 0.00 -20.01
CA HIS A 353 1.48 -0.48 -21.38
C HIS A 353 1.04 0.70 -22.25
N ARG A 354 1.67 0.90 -23.43
CA ARG A 354 1.22 1.92 -24.40
C ARG A 354 0.08 1.40 -25.27
N THR A 355 -1.12 1.92 -25.04
CA THR A 355 -2.33 1.61 -25.84
C THR A 355 -2.56 2.66 -26.91
N ALA A 356 -3.57 2.47 -27.77
CA ALA A 356 -4.01 3.50 -28.73
C ALA A 356 -4.49 4.80 -28.04
N ASN A 357 -4.93 4.71 -26.78
CA ASN A 357 -5.48 5.83 -26.02
C ASN A 357 -4.46 6.46 -25.04
N GLY A 358 -3.18 6.08 -25.13
CA GLY A 358 -2.12 6.51 -24.21
C GLY A 358 -1.62 5.39 -23.31
N HIS A 359 -0.77 5.72 -22.35
CA HIS A 359 -0.18 4.76 -21.41
C HIS A 359 -1.17 4.38 -20.31
N ARG A 360 -1.27 3.09 -19.99
CA ARG A 360 -2.16 2.56 -18.94
C ARG A 360 -1.39 1.61 -18.03
N ILE A 361 -1.91 1.42 -16.82
CA ILE A 361 -1.39 0.41 -15.90
C ILE A 361 -2.07 -0.92 -16.20
N PHE A 362 -1.26 -1.93 -16.44
CA PHE A 362 -1.67 -3.32 -16.62
C PHE A 362 -1.14 -4.18 -15.48
N LEU A 363 -1.82 -5.28 -15.22
CA LEU A 363 -1.48 -6.29 -14.23
C LEU A 363 -1.39 -7.66 -14.90
N HIS A 364 -0.28 -8.36 -14.67
CA HIS A 364 -0.09 -9.73 -15.12
C HIS A 364 0.03 -10.66 -13.91
N ASP A 365 -0.81 -11.70 -13.86
CA ASP A 365 -0.73 -12.76 -12.83
C ASP A 365 0.26 -13.83 -13.31
N LEU A 366 1.42 -13.92 -12.67
CA LEU A 366 2.49 -14.87 -13.02
C LEU A 366 2.10 -16.33 -12.79
N THR A 367 1.04 -16.60 -12.01
CA THR A 367 0.55 -17.96 -11.73
C THR A 367 -0.41 -18.42 -12.82
N THR A 368 -1.35 -17.55 -13.22
CA THR A 368 -2.39 -17.91 -14.20
C THR A 368 -2.07 -17.49 -15.63
N GLY A 369 -1.07 -16.63 -15.82
CA GLY A 369 -0.72 -16.02 -17.11
C GLY A 369 -1.73 -14.96 -17.58
N ARG A 370 -2.75 -14.63 -16.78
CA ARG A 370 -3.80 -13.67 -17.15
C ARG A 370 -3.28 -12.25 -17.06
N GLU A 371 -3.63 -11.46 -18.06
CA GLU A 371 -3.36 -10.02 -18.15
C GLU A 371 -4.67 -9.24 -17.96
N LYS A 372 -4.62 -8.12 -17.23
CA LYS A 372 -5.76 -7.24 -16.99
C LYS A 372 -5.31 -5.77 -17.03
N GLN A 373 -6.04 -4.94 -17.77
CA GLN A 373 -5.89 -3.48 -17.67
C GLN A 373 -6.54 -2.97 -16.38
N LEU A 374 -5.80 -2.21 -15.57
CA LEU A 374 -6.29 -1.67 -14.29
C LEU A 374 -6.83 -0.25 -14.42
N THR A 375 -6.23 0.58 -15.26
CA THR A 375 -6.58 2.00 -15.36
C THR A 375 -7.20 2.36 -16.70
N PHE A 376 -8.06 3.37 -16.66
CA PHE A 376 -8.83 3.88 -17.79
C PHE A 376 -8.97 5.41 -17.65
N GLY A 377 -9.38 6.08 -18.72
CA GLY A 377 -9.61 7.53 -18.74
C GLY A 377 -8.64 8.30 -19.64
N PRO A 378 -8.63 9.64 -19.58
CA PRO A 378 -7.77 10.49 -20.41
C PRO A 378 -6.33 10.54 -19.89
N GLY A 379 -5.42 11.01 -20.75
CA GLY A 379 -4.01 11.21 -20.40
C GLY A 379 -3.19 9.91 -20.40
N ASN A 380 -2.10 9.92 -19.63
CA ASN A 380 -1.17 8.81 -19.47
C ASN A 380 -1.11 8.40 -18.00
N ASP A 381 -1.21 7.09 -17.74
CA ASP A 381 -0.96 6.47 -16.45
C ASP A 381 0.32 5.65 -16.55
N GLU A 382 1.30 5.92 -15.68
CA GLU A 382 2.65 5.37 -15.76
C GLU A 382 3.27 5.13 -14.38
N TYR A 383 4.35 4.35 -14.34
CA TYR A 383 5.17 4.09 -13.14
C TYR A 383 4.37 3.49 -11.98
N PRO A 384 3.81 2.28 -12.15
CA PRO A 384 3.11 1.62 -11.04
C PRO A 384 4.09 1.23 -9.93
N ALA A 385 3.63 1.34 -8.68
CA ALA A 385 4.31 0.89 -7.48
C ALA A 385 3.32 0.19 -6.55
N PHE A 386 3.58 -1.08 -6.25
CA PHE A 386 2.79 -1.82 -5.26
C PHE A 386 3.01 -1.28 -3.85
N GLY A 387 1.93 -1.21 -3.09
CA GLY A 387 1.97 -1.00 -1.65
C GLY A 387 2.46 -2.25 -0.89
N PRO A 388 2.74 -2.11 0.42
CA PRO A 388 3.24 -3.18 1.28
C PRO A 388 2.34 -4.43 1.29
N ASP A 389 1.02 -4.23 1.19
CA ASP A 389 0.03 -5.30 1.22
C ASP A 389 -0.15 -6.03 -0.13
N GLY A 390 0.46 -5.54 -1.21
CA GLY A 390 0.27 -6.08 -2.57
C GLY A 390 -1.15 -5.93 -3.11
N TYR A 391 -2.01 -5.15 -2.44
CA TYR A 391 -3.38 -4.86 -2.85
C TYR A 391 -3.49 -3.48 -3.49
N PHE A 392 -2.88 -2.46 -2.88
CA PHE A 392 -2.85 -1.11 -3.45
C PHE A 392 -1.71 -0.92 -4.45
N ILE A 393 -1.96 -0.07 -5.44
CA ILE A 393 -0.99 0.34 -6.46
C ILE A 393 -1.01 1.86 -6.58
N ALA A 394 0.11 2.51 -6.32
CA ALA A 394 0.35 3.91 -6.63
C ALA A 394 0.85 4.05 -8.07
N PHE A 395 0.48 5.13 -8.75
CA PHE A 395 0.97 5.43 -10.09
C PHE A 395 0.88 6.93 -10.39
N ALA A 396 1.59 7.39 -11.41
CA ALA A 396 1.52 8.77 -11.88
C ALA A 396 0.50 8.89 -13.02
N SER A 397 -0.34 9.92 -13.00
CA SER A 397 -1.34 10.15 -14.06
C SER A 397 -1.44 11.61 -14.47
N SER A 398 -1.48 11.86 -15.79
CA SER A 398 -1.75 13.17 -16.38
C SER A 398 -3.23 13.44 -16.69
N ARG A 399 -4.15 12.63 -16.14
CA ARG A 399 -5.61 12.76 -16.37
C ARG A 399 -6.20 14.14 -16.05
N THR A 400 -5.53 14.92 -15.20
CA THR A 400 -5.89 16.30 -14.83
C THR A 400 -4.99 17.35 -15.49
N GLY A 401 -4.39 17.04 -16.65
CA GLY A 401 -3.47 17.92 -17.38
C GLY A 401 -2.01 17.80 -16.93
N ASN A 402 -1.76 17.95 -15.63
CA ASN A 402 -0.44 17.74 -15.02
C ASN A 402 -0.34 16.34 -14.41
N TYR A 403 0.86 15.76 -14.42
CA TYR A 403 1.10 14.49 -13.72
C TYR A 403 0.94 14.68 -12.21
N GLN A 404 0.11 13.83 -11.60
CA GLN A 404 -0.12 13.74 -10.16
C GLN A 404 -0.10 12.27 -9.75
N LEU A 405 0.06 11.99 -8.46
CA LEU A 405 -0.02 10.62 -7.96
C LEU A 405 -1.47 10.20 -7.71
N TYR A 406 -1.76 8.95 -8.02
CA TYR A 406 -3.05 8.30 -7.80
C TYR A 406 -2.86 6.92 -7.19
N LEU A 407 -3.87 6.47 -6.45
CA LEU A 407 -4.00 5.13 -5.91
C LEU A 407 -5.13 4.39 -6.63
N THR A 408 -4.88 3.13 -6.96
CA THR A 408 -5.89 2.15 -7.34
C THR A 408 -5.59 0.85 -6.60
N THR A 409 -6.32 -0.20 -6.91
CA THR A 409 -6.10 -1.55 -6.38
C THR A 409 -5.73 -2.48 -7.51
N ARG A 410 -5.25 -3.67 -7.16
CA ARG A 410 -5.08 -4.77 -8.12
C ARG A 410 -6.39 -5.21 -8.79
N HIS A 411 -7.55 -4.81 -8.26
CA HIS A 411 -8.85 -5.07 -8.87
C HIS A 411 -9.28 -3.99 -9.86
N GLY A 412 -8.55 -2.86 -9.95
CA GLY A 412 -8.84 -1.77 -10.87
C GLY A 412 -9.94 -0.82 -10.37
N ASP A 413 -10.04 -0.63 -9.06
CA ASP A 413 -10.95 0.36 -8.46
C ASP A 413 -10.67 1.78 -8.99
N MET A 414 -11.70 2.64 -8.93
CA MET A 414 -11.61 4.02 -9.39
C MET A 414 -10.40 4.73 -8.76
N PRO A 415 -9.48 5.29 -9.58
CA PRO A 415 -8.28 5.85 -9.00
C PRO A 415 -8.55 7.11 -8.20
N ARG A 416 -7.92 7.20 -7.03
CA ARG A 416 -8.03 8.32 -6.10
C ARG A 416 -6.74 9.10 -6.06
N LYS A 417 -6.83 10.44 -6.18
CA LYS A 417 -5.66 11.32 -6.16
C LYS A 417 -5.01 11.34 -4.78
N ILE A 418 -3.68 11.28 -4.73
CA ILE A 418 -2.88 11.57 -3.55
C ILE A 418 -2.49 13.05 -3.59
N LEU A 419 -2.69 13.77 -2.48
CA LEU A 419 -2.31 15.17 -2.40
C LEU A 419 -0.79 15.31 -2.24
N THR A 420 -0.13 15.87 -3.26
CA THR A 420 1.34 16.08 -3.30
C THR A 420 1.73 17.56 -3.36
N GLY A 421 0.79 18.46 -3.05
CA GLY A 421 0.94 19.91 -3.21
C GLY A 421 1.12 20.35 -4.67
N ASN A 422 1.59 21.59 -4.87
CA ASN A 422 1.79 22.17 -6.19
C ASN A 422 2.95 21.51 -6.95
N GLY A 423 2.87 21.46 -8.28
CA GLY A 423 3.90 20.88 -9.15
C GLY A 423 3.54 19.47 -9.61
N GLN A 424 4.28 18.98 -10.60
CA GLN A 424 4.05 17.66 -11.19
C GLN A 424 4.73 16.57 -10.36
N ALA A 425 4.08 15.42 -10.20
CA ALA A 425 4.55 14.29 -9.41
C ALA A 425 4.56 12.99 -10.24
N TYR A 426 5.66 12.24 -10.18
CA TYR A 426 5.95 11.09 -11.03
C TYR A 426 6.68 9.98 -10.27
N ALA A 427 6.79 8.81 -10.90
CA ALA A 427 7.67 7.71 -10.48
C ALA A 427 7.60 7.39 -8.98
N PRO A 428 6.40 7.03 -8.45
CA PRO A 428 6.28 6.61 -7.07
C PRO A 428 7.04 5.31 -6.81
N ALA A 429 7.56 5.19 -5.59
CA ALA A 429 8.13 4.00 -5.00
C ALA A 429 7.61 3.88 -3.57
N TRP A 430 6.81 2.85 -3.31
CA TRP A 430 6.18 2.65 -2.02
C TRP A 430 7.13 1.89 -1.09
N ASP A 431 7.24 2.34 0.15
CA ASP A 431 7.92 1.59 1.20
C ASP A 431 7.15 0.30 1.54
N THR A 432 7.83 -0.83 1.40
CA THR A 432 7.28 -2.17 1.69
C THR A 432 7.86 -2.80 2.97
N SER A 433 8.64 -2.04 3.75
CA SER A 433 9.31 -2.48 4.98
C SER A 433 8.39 -2.78 6.16
N LEU A 434 7.16 -2.25 6.18
CA LEU A 434 6.24 -2.39 7.32
C LEU A 434 5.42 -3.70 7.36
N GLN A 435 5.70 -4.65 6.46
CA GLN A 435 5.10 -6.00 6.44
C GLN A 435 6.05 -7.10 6.95
N TRP A 436 7.16 -6.70 7.58
CA TRP A 436 8.19 -7.59 8.12
C TRP A 436 8.01 -7.84 9.62
#